data_AF-A0A1W6YZH5-F1
#
_entry.id   AF-A0A1W6YZH5-F1
#
_cell.length_a   1.000
_cell.length_b   1.000
_cell.length_c   1.000
_cell.angle_alpha   90.00
_cell.angle_beta   90.00
_cell.angle_gamma   90.00
#
_symmetry.space_group_name_H-M   'P 1'
#
loop_
_entity.id
_entity.type
_entity.pdbx_description
1 polymer ?
#
loop_
_entity_poly.entity_id
_entity_poly.type
_entity_poly.pdbx_seq_one_letter_code
_entity_poly.pdbx_strand_id
1 'polypeptide(L)' 'MKIDQYLESSGLTQAAFAGALGVTQSVVWQWLSGRRPVPVERCADIERVTSGAVSRKDLRPSDWHRIWPELACS' A
#
# COMPACT_ATOMS: atom_id res chain seq x y z
N MET A 1 6.82 1.94 6.30
CA MET A 1 7.29 0.68 5.66
C MET A 1 6.81 0.61 4.22
N LYS A 2 7.58 0.03 3.29
CA LYS A 2 7.14 -0.17 1.89
C LYS A 2 6.48 -1.55 1.69
N ILE A 3 5.70 -1.70 0.61
CA ILE A 3 4.98 -2.96 0.31
C ILE A 3 5.95 -4.13 0.07
N ASP A 4 7.07 -3.91 -0.61
CA ASP A 4 8.13 -4.93 -0.83
C ASP A 4 8.63 -5.49 0.51
N GLN A 5 9.02 -4.61 1.42
CA GLN A 5 9.51 -4.97 2.74
C GLN A 5 8.44 -5.72 3.55
N TYR A 6 7.17 -5.31 3.42
CA TYR A 6 6.06 -5.98 4.09
C TYR A 6 5.91 -7.42 3.59
N LEU A 7 5.93 -7.64 2.28
CA LEU A 7 5.81 -8.98 1.69
C LEU A 7 6.97 -9.88 2.10
N GLU A 8 8.19 -9.36 2.14
CA GLU A 8 9.36 -10.08 2.62
C GLU A 8 9.23 -10.46 4.10
N SER A 9 8.83 -9.51 4.96
CA SER A 9 8.69 -9.75 6.40
C SER A 9 7.50 -10.64 6.76
N SER A 10 6.41 -10.61 5.99
CA SER A 10 5.20 -11.38 6.27
C SER A 10 5.22 -12.78 5.64
N GLY A 11 6.19 -13.06 4.76
CA GLY A 11 6.24 -14.29 3.97
C GLY A 11 5.08 -14.41 2.96
N LEU A 12 4.40 -13.30 2.64
CA LEU A 12 3.27 -13.32 1.70
C LEU A 12 3.77 -13.19 0.27
N THR A 13 3.17 -13.96 -0.63
CA THR A 13 3.43 -13.80 -2.06
C THR A 13 2.69 -12.57 -2.61
N GLN A 14 3.21 -11.97 -3.69
CA GLN A 14 2.51 -10.89 -4.40
C GLN A 14 1.09 -11.32 -4.84
N ALA A 15 0.92 -12.59 -5.21
CA ALA A 15 -0.38 -13.13 -5.61
C ALA A 15 -1.37 -13.21 -4.44
N ALA A 16 -0.91 -13.66 -3.26
CA ALA A 16 -1.74 -13.69 -2.05
C ALA A 16 -2.16 -12.27 -1.62
N PHE A 17 -1.22 -11.32 -1.65
CA PHE A 17 -1.48 -9.92 -1.36
C PHE A 17 -2.45 -9.29 -2.36
N ALA A 18 -2.28 -9.57 -3.65
CA ALA A 18 -3.19 -9.12 -4.70
C ALA A 18 -4.61 -9.69 -4.49
N GLY A 19 -4.72 -10.97 -4.12
CA GLY A 19 -5.99 -11.63 -3.79
C GLY A 19 -6.70 -10.96 -2.62
N ALA A 20 -5.98 -10.62 -1.55
CA ALA A 20 -6.54 -9.91 -0.40
C ALA A 20 -7.06 -8.51 -0.73
N LEU A 21 -6.48 -7.85 -1.75
CA LEU A 21 -6.89 -6.54 -2.23
C LEU A 21 -7.93 -6.57 -3.37
N GLY A 22 -8.25 -7.76 -3.89
CA GLY A 22 -9.13 -7.92 -5.06
C GLY A 22 -8.55 -7.30 -6.33
N VAL A 23 -7.22 -7.31 -6.47
CA VAL A 23 -6.50 -6.83 -7.68
C VAL A 23 -5.70 -7.98 -8.30
N THR A 24 -5.16 -7.76 -9.50
CA THR A 24 -4.27 -8.74 -10.13
C THR A 24 -2.85 -8.60 -9.59
N GLN A 25 -2.07 -9.69 -9.63
CA GLN A 25 -0.65 -9.67 -9.27
C GLN A 25 0.13 -8.63 -10.09
N SER A 26 -0.19 -8.46 -11.37
CA SER A 26 0.45 -7.47 -12.25
C SER A 26 0.27 -6.04 -11.74
N VAL A 27 -0.87 -5.71 -11.13
CA VAL A 27 -1.11 -4.39 -10.52
C VAL A 27 -0.20 -4.19 -9.30
N VAL A 28 -0.07 -5.21 -8.45
CA VAL A 28 0.87 -5.17 -7.31
C VAL A 28 2.30 -4.99 -7.81
N TRP A 29 2.70 -5.73 -8.84
CA TRP A 29 4.03 -5.59 -9.44
C TRP A 29 4.27 -4.19 -10.01
N GLN A 30 3.27 -3.56 -10.62
CA GLN A 30 3.38 -2.17 -11.09
C GLN A 30 3.61 -1.17 -9.96
N TRP A 31 2.97 -1.38 -8.80
CA TRP A 31 3.19 -0.57 -7.60
C TRP A 31 4.59 -0.76 -7.04
N LEU A 32 5.03 -2.01 -6.89
CA LEU A 32 6.37 -2.36 -6.38
C LEU A 32 7.48 -1.84 -7.29
N SER A 33 7.29 -1.93 -8.61
CA SER A 33 8.26 -1.46 -9.61
C SER A 33 8.27 0.05 -9.78
N GLY A 34 7.36 0.79 -9.11
CA GLY A 34 7.21 2.23 -9.27
C GLY A 34 6.67 2.67 -10.63
N ARG A 35 6.30 1.73 -11.52
CA ARG A 35 5.74 2.04 -12.85
C ARG A 35 4.40 2.75 -12.76
N ARG A 36 3.62 2.43 -11.73
CA ARG A 36 2.35 3.09 -11.43
C ARG A 36 2.29 3.35 -9.93
N PRO A 37 2.05 4.60 -9.49
CA PRO A 37 1.83 4.87 -8.07
C PRO A 37 0.55 4.18 -7.59
N VAL A 38 0.49 3.87 -6.30
CA VAL A 38 -0.72 3.34 -5.66
C VAL A 38 -1.83 4.40 -5.73
N PRO A 39 -3.00 4.08 -6.31
CA PRO A 39 -4.14 4.99 -6.33
C PRO A 39 -4.61 5.34 -4.92
N VAL A 40 -5.12 6.55 -4.74
CA VAL A 40 -5.55 7.07 -3.43
C VAL A 40 -6.60 6.17 -2.78
N GLU A 41 -7.56 5.70 -3.57
CA GLU A 41 -8.63 4.80 -3.17
C GLU A 41 -8.13 3.44 -2.66
N ARG A 42 -6.92 3.00 -3.07
CA ARG A 42 -6.32 1.73 -2.65
C ARG A 42 -5.42 1.86 -1.43
N CYS A 43 -4.99 3.07 -1.07
CA CYS A 43 -4.09 3.25 0.06
C CYS A 43 -4.72 2.81 1.39
N ALA A 44 -6.01 3.10 1.59
CA ALA A 44 -6.74 2.65 2.78
C ALA A 44 -6.96 1.12 2.81
N ASP A 45 -7.21 0.50 1.65
CA ASP A 45 -7.32 -0.97 1.54
C ASP A 45 -6.02 -1.66 1.94
N ILE A 46 -4.88 -1.15 1.44
CA ILE A 46 -3.55 -1.69 1.76
C ILE A 46 -3.26 -1.54 3.25
N GLU A 47 -3.51 -0.37 3.83
CA GLU A 47 -3.31 -0.16 5.26
C GLU A 47 -4.15 -1.15 6.10
N ARG A 48 -5.40 -1.39 5.70
CA ARG A 48 -6.27 -2.36 6.39
C ARG A 48 -5.78 -3.80 6.23
N VAL A 49 -5.40 -4.24 5.02
CA VAL A 49 -4.92 -5.60 4.76
C VAL A 49 -3.58 -5.87 5.44
N THR A 50 -2.74 -4.86 5.56
CA THR A 50 -1.46 -4.94 6.26
C THR A 50 -1.57 -4.69 7.76
N SER A 51 -2.78 -4.57 8.31
CA SER A 51 -3.03 -4.26 9.72
C SER A 51 -2.25 -3.04 10.24
N GLY A 52 -2.09 -2.03 9.39
CA GLY A 52 -1.36 -0.80 9.70
C GLY A 52 0.16 -0.89 9.51
N ALA A 53 0.72 -2.03 9.11
CA ALA A 53 2.17 -2.14 8.87
C ALA A 53 2.63 -1.25 7.71
N VAL A 54 1.80 -1.11 6.67
CA VAL A 54 2.02 -0.15 5.56
C VAL A 54 0.96 0.93 5.64
N SER A 55 1.34 2.14 6.07
CA SER A 55 0.40 3.24 6.23
C SER A 55 0.14 4.00 4.93
N ARG A 56 -0.98 4.72 4.85
CA ARG A 56 -1.26 5.71 3.79
C ARG A 56 -0.11 6.73 3.62
N LYS A 57 0.54 7.13 4.72
CA LYS A 57 1.70 8.04 4.71
C LYS A 57 2.91 7.42 4.00
N ASP A 58 3.14 6.13 4.22
CA ASP A 58 4.22 5.39 3.55
C ASP A 58 3.99 5.24 2.05
N LEU A 59 2.73 5.04 1.64
CA LEU A 59 2.35 4.89 0.23
C LEU A 59 2.39 6.21 -0.53
N ARG A 60 2.15 7.33 0.17
CA ARG A 60 2.05 8.67 -0.42
C ARG A 60 2.81 9.72 0.38
N PRO A 61 4.15 9.60 0.52
CA PRO A 61 4.92 10.49 1.38
C PRO A 61 4.89 11.96 0.96
N SER A 62 4.66 12.24 -0.33
CA SER A 62 4.68 13.59 -0.89
C SER A 62 3.37 14.37 -0.74
N ASP A 63 2.22 13.71 -0.67
CA ASP A 63 0.92 14.38 -0.74
C ASP A 63 -0.15 13.82 0.21
N TRP A 64 0.20 12.87 1.09
CA TRP A 64 -0.72 12.35 2.10
C TRP A 64 -1.39 13.46 2.92
N HIS A 65 -0.68 14.53 3.26
CA HIS A 65 -1.18 15.65 4.07
C HIS A 65 -2.25 16.49 3.36
N ARG A 66 -2.28 16.45 2.01
CA ARG A 66 -3.30 17.13 1.21
C ARG A 66 -4.57 16.29 1.05
N ILE A 67 -4.41 14.97 1.06
CA ILE A 67 -5.48 14.00 0.83
C ILE A 67 -6.15 13.60 2.13
N TRP A 68 -5.35 13.34 3.17
CA TRP A 68 -5.77 12.93 4.51
C TRP A 68 -5.15 13.84 5.58
N PRO A 69 -5.54 15.13 5.62
CA PRO A 69 -5.05 16.08 6.63
C PRO A 69 -5.33 15.61 8.07
N GLU A 70 -6.39 14.83 8.28
CA GLU A 70 -6.76 14.25 9.58
C GLU A 70 -5.68 13.33 10.17
N LEU A 71 -4.84 12.71 9.33
CA LEU A 71 -3.73 11.87 9.79
C LEU A 71 -2.55 12.68 10.36
N ALA A 72 -2.53 14.01 10.21
CA ALA A 72 -1.48 14.85 10.78
C ALA A 72 -1.65 15.07 12.29
N CYS A 73 -2.86 14.90 12.82
CA CYS A 73 -3.22 15.19 14.20
C CYS A 73 -3.49 13.91 15.04
N SER A 74 -3.25 12.72 14.46
CA SER A 74 -3.46 11.41 15.08
C SER A 74 -2.18 10.85 15.71
#